data_AF-G1WLA3-F1
#
_entry.id   AF-G1WLA3-F1
#
_cell.length_a   1.000
_cell.length_b   1.000
_cell.length_c   1.000
_cell.angle_alpha   90.00
_cell.angle_beta   90.00
_cell.angle_gamma   90.00
#
_symmetry.space_group_name_H-M   'P 1'
#
loop_
_entity.id
_entity.type
_entity.pdbx_description
1 polymer ?
#
loop_
_entity_poly.entity_id
_entity_poly.type
_entity_poly.pdbx_seq_one_letter_code
_entity_poly.pdbx_strand_id
1 'polypeptide(L)'
;MTSPFEHYLYVLRCGDGSLYTGYAVDVTARVAAHQAGRGAKYTKSHAPVSLVAQARFYSKQRAMSAEALFKKLPRERKDALLAMAATEPLEDVLCCELPGFGDDSACEFVARSLSEQVDPAYRDFMAKLTPTVDPKRMVGVRTPALRAIAKELVHRDDAATFLRALPHRLFEENQVHAFAIGQERDFGRALKLYKRFLLHVDNWATCDQLPVKVLAKDPSRTLEQVEVWLASGRCYTIRFGIGVLMRLFLDELFDPRFLDMVATSRMPQTAADGSPASEDDIYYVDMMRAWYFAEALAKQESAALPYLQRKGDAALLDEWTRRKAIQKAIESRRISSTMKEQLRAMR
;
A
#
# COMPACT_ATOMS: atom_id res chain seq x y z
N MET A 1 -4.31 4.43 22.30
CA MET A 1 -3.83 5.01 21.03
C MET A 1 -5.05 5.51 20.29
N THR A 2 -5.04 6.75 19.80
CA THR A 2 -6.12 7.32 19.00
C THR A 2 -6.30 6.49 17.74
N SER A 3 -7.54 6.20 17.35
CA SER A 3 -7.84 5.41 16.15
C SER A 3 -7.15 6.05 14.93
N PRO A 4 -6.48 5.29 14.05
CA PRO A 4 -5.90 5.86 12.84
C PRO A 4 -6.99 6.42 11.92
N PHE A 5 -8.26 6.06 12.13
CA PHE A 5 -9.39 6.50 11.32
C PHE A 5 -10.12 7.71 11.89
N GLU A 6 -9.55 8.40 12.88
CA GLU A 6 -10.19 9.55 13.51
C GLU A 6 -9.49 10.85 13.12
N HIS A 7 -10.20 11.64 12.30
CA HIS A 7 -9.76 12.94 11.81
C HIS A 7 -10.84 13.97 12.11
N TYR A 8 -10.50 15.02 12.83
CA TYR A 8 -11.47 15.99 13.30
C TYR A 8 -11.25 17.36 12.69
N LEU A 9 -12.35 17.96 12.23
CA LEU A 9 -12.55 19.39 12.28
C LEU A 9 -12.95 19.76 13.71
N TYR A 10 -12.39 20.82 14.28
CA TYR A 10 -12.91 21.41 15.52
C TYR A 10 -13.07 22.91 15.41
N VAL A 11 -14.04 23.43 16.16
CA VAL A 11 -14.40 24.84 16.22
C VAL A 11 -14.33 25.32 17.67
N LEU A 12 -13.53 26.34 17.91
CA LEU A 12 -13.39 27.00 19.20
C LEU A 12 -14.06 28.37 19.19
N ARG A 13 -14.60 28.77 20.33
CA ARG A 13 -14.97 30.15 20.62
C ARG A 13 -13.85 30.79 21.42
N CYS A 14 -13.37 31.94 20.94
CA CYS A 14 -12.37 32.77 21.60
C CYS A 14 -13.02 33.74 22.58
N GLY A 15 -12.22 34.35 23.46
CA GLY A 15 -12.69 35.24 24.52
C GLY A 15 -13.36 36.52 24.00
N ASP A 16 -13.02 36.93 22.77
CA ASP A 16 -13.62 38.03 22.04
C ASP A 16 -14.90 37.63 21.27
N GLY A 17 -15.35 36.38 21.41
CA GLY A 17 -16.50 35.82 20.68
C GLY A 17 -16.19 35.37 19.25
N SER A 18 -14.96 35.57 18.75
CA SER A 18 -14.54 35.08 17.43
C SER A 18 -14.49 33.54 17.39
N LEU A 19 -14.57 32.98 16.18
CA LEU A 19 -14.47 31.53 15.97
C LEU A 19 -13.12 31.19 15.37
N TYR A 20 -12.47 30.19 15.97
CA TYR A 20 -11.28 29.57 15.42
C TYR A 20 -11.61 28.15 14.96
N THR A 21 -11.16 27.79 13.76
CA THR A 21 -11.39 26.45 13.18
C THR A 21 -10.04 25.80 12.89
N GLY A 22 -9.91 24.52 13.25
CA GLY A 22 -8.69 23.76 13.03
C GLY A 22 -8.93 22.28 12.76
N TYR A 23 -7.87 21.60 12.35
CA TYR A 23 -7.79 20.15 12.22
C TYR A 23 -7.00 19.52 13.38
N ALA A 24 -7.46 18.37 13.89
CA ALA A 24 -6.73 17.56 14.86
C ALA A 24 -7.08 16.07 14.73
N VAL A 25 -6.18 15.20 15.18
CA VAL A 25 -6.47 13.76 15.43
C VAL A 25 -6.88 13.50 16.89
N ASP A 26 -6.54 14.43 17.79
CA ASP A 26 -6.93 14.43 19.20
C ASP A 26 -7.36 15.86 19.57
N VAL A 27 -8.68 16.10 19.56
CA VAL A 27 -9.25 17.42 19.82
C VAL A 27 -9.03 17.83 21.26
N THR A 28 -9.19 16.92 22.22
CA THR A 28 -9.03 17.19 23.65
C THR A 28 -7.62 17.67 23.97
N ALA A 29 -6.59 16.94 23.53
CA ALA A 29 -5.21 17.33 23.72
C ALA A 29 -4.90 18.67 23.01
N ARG A 30 -5.51 18.90 21.84
CA ARG A 30 -5.33 20.15 21.10
C ARG A 30 -5.94 21.34 21.82
N VAL A 31 -7.16 21.21 22.34
CA VAL A 31 -7.85 22.26 23.11
C VAL A 31 -7.07 22.60 24.38
N ALA A 32 -6.59 21.59 25.12
CA ALA A 32 -5.76 21.81 26.31
C ALA A 32 -4.48 22.59 25.97
N ALA A 33 -3.84 22.31 24.83
CA ALA A 33 -2.69 23.08 24.37
C ALA A 33 -3.03 24.54 24.06
N HIS A 34 -4.20 24.81 23.46
CA HIS A 34 -4.68 26.17 23.23
C HIS A 34 -4.92 26.93 24.55
N GLN A 35 -5.59 26.29 25.51
CA GLN A 35 -5.87 26.86 26.84
C GLN A 35 -4.59 27.15 27.63
N ALA A 36 -3.56 26.32 27.46
CA ALA A 36 -2.24 26.53 28.06
C ALA A 36 -1.37 27.56 27.32
N GLY A 37 -1.89 28.29 26.33
CA GLY A 37 -1.14 29.30 25.57
C GLY A 37 -0.09 28.72 24.60
N ARG A 38 -0.09 27.40 24.40
CA ARG A 38 0.78 26.66 23.45
C ARG A 38 0.07 26.35 22.12
N GLY A 39 -1.11 26.94 21.92
CA GLY A 39 -1.90 26.81 20.70
C GLY A 39 -1.42 27.69 19.54
N ALA A 40 -2.28 27.86 18.54
CA ALA A 40 -2.02 28.76 17.42
C ALA A 40 -1.81 30.21 17.88
N LYS A 41 -0.98 30.98 17.15
CA LYS A 41 -0.72 32.40 17.43
C LYS A 41 -2.02 33.19 17.61
N TYR A 42 -3.00 32.95 16.75
CA TYR A 42 -4.32 33.59 16.83
C TYR A 42 -5.01 33.34 18.17
N THR A 43 -5.17 32.08 18.56
CA THR A 43 -5.86 31.71 19.80
C THR A 43 -5.14 32.18 21.07
N LYS A 44 -3.80 32.33 21.02
CA LYS A 44 -3.03 32.86 22.15
C LYS A 44 -3.37 34.32 22.44
N SER A 45 -3.60 35.11 21.39
CA SER A 45 -3.98 36.52 21.51
C SER A 45 -5.47 36.74 21.83
N HIS A 46 -6.31 35.69 21.74
CA HIS A 46 -7.77 35.77 21.93
C HIS A 46 -8.27 34.74 22.96
N ALA A 47 -7.45 34.43 23.96
CA ALA A 47 -7.82 33.57 25.08
C ALA A 47 -8.81 34.28 26.04
N PRO A 48 -9.61 33.53 26.84
CA PRO A 48 -9.71 32.07 26.91
C PRO A 48 -10.39 31.48 25.67
N VAL A 49 -10.19 30.18 25.43
CA VAL A 49 -10.88 29.47 24.35
C VAL A 49 -11.67 28.27 24.89
N SER A 50 -12.84 28.02 24.30
CA SER A 50 -13.67 26.86 24.59
C SER A 50 -14.05 26.11 23.31
N LEU A 51 -14.11 24.77 23.39
CA LEU A 51 -14.60 23.94 22.29
C LEU A 51 -16.11 24.14 22.14
N VAL A 52 -16.57 24.45 20.93
CA VAL A 52 -17.99 24.63 20.63
C VAL A 52 -18.54 23.42 19.88
N ALA A 53 -17.80 22.94 18.88
CA ALA A 53 -18.22 21.80 18.08
C ALA A 53 -17.00 21.10 17.49
N GLN A 54 -17.19 19.84 17.09
CA GLN A 54 -16.22 19.07 16.31
C GLN A 54 -16.98 18.17 15.34
N ALA A 55 -16.38 17.89 14.18
CA ALA A 55 -16.90 16.94 13.21
C ALA A 55 -15.87 15.86 12.92
N ARG A 56 -16.28 14.59 12.98
CA ARG A 56 -15.41 13.42 12.77
C ARG A 56 -15.46 12.92 11.33
N PHE A 57 -14.30 12.61 10.78
CA PHE A 57 -14.09 12.03 9.47
C PHE A 57 -13.08 10.87 9.53
N TYR A 58 -13.11 9.99 8.53
CA TYR A 58 -12.28 8.80 8.39
C TYR A 58 -10.95 9.07 7.68
N SER A 59 -10.86 10.17 6.93
CA SER A 59 -9.64 10.58 6.21
C SER A 59 -9.23 12.02 6.55
N LYS A 60 -7.92 12.23 6.60
CA LYS A 60 -7.32 13.57 6.80
C LYS A 60 -7.79 14.56 5.72
N GLN A 61 -7.85 14.10 4.47
CA GLN A 61 -8.23 14.91 3.31
C GLN A 61 -9.65 15.42 3.46
N ARG A 62 -10.59 14.58 3.92
CA ARG A 62 -11.97 14.97 4.16
C ARG A 62 -12.09 15.99 5.28
N ALA A 63 -11.43 15.74 6.42
CA ALA A 63 -11.43 16.68 7.55
C ALA A 63 -10.85 18.06 7.18
N MET A 64 -9.73 18.08 6.43
CA MET A 64 -9.12 19.32 5.95
C MET A 64 -9.98 20.03 4.89
N SER A 65 -10.71 19.28 4.05
CA SER A 65 -11.67 19.87 3.11
C SER A 65 -12.83 20.52 3.84
N ALA A 66 -13.41 19.85 4.85
CA ALA A 66 -14.41 20.43 5.75
C ALA A 66 -13.88 21.71 6.41
N GLU A 67 -12.66 21.68 6.92
CA GLU A 67 -12.00 22.83 7.55
C GLU A 67 -11.87 24.02 6.58
N ALA A 68 -11.40 23.76 5.37
CA ALA A 68 -11.22 24.81 4.36
C ALA A 68 -12.56 25.41 3.92
N LEU A 69 -13.60 24.58 3.74
CA LEU A 69 -14.94 25.04 3.39
C LEU A 69 -15.56 25.85 4.54
N PHE A 70 -15.53 25.31 5.75
CA PHE A 70 -16.07 25.98 6.94
C PHE A 70 -15.38 27.33 7.18
N LYS A 71 -14.06 27.42 7.03
CA LYS A 71 -13.30 28.67 7.19
C LYS A 71 -13.78 29.79 6.26
N LYS A 72 -14.12 29.46 5.01
CA LYS A 72 -14.58 30.42 3.99
C LYS A 72 -15.99 30.93 4.22
N LEU A 73 -16.78 30.29 5.08
CA LEU A 73 -18.16 30.71 5.33
C LEU A 73 -18.21 32.07 6.06
N PRO A 74 -19.21 32.92 5.72
CA PRO A 74 -19.56 34.09 6.51
C PRO A 74 -19.92 33.72 7.95
N ARG A 75 -19.80 34.67 8.88
CA ARG A 75 -20.05 34.43 10.31
C ARG A 75 -21.46 33.91 10.57
N GLU A 76 -22.47 34.49 9.93
CA GLU A 76 -23.88 34.10 10.05
C GLU A 76 -24.10 32.64 9.66
N ARG A 77 -23.51 32.19 8.54
CA ARG A 77 -23.59 30.78 8.10
C ARG A 77 -22.89 29.85 9.08
N LYS A 78 -21.76 30.25 9.66
CA LYS A 78 -21.07 29.45 10.70
C LYS A 78 -21.94 29.28 11.94
N ASP A 79 -22.53 30.36 12.44
CA ASP A 79 -23.40 30.30 13.61
C ASP A 79 -24.66 29.46 13.35
N ALA A 80 -25.24 29.54 12.14
CA ALA A 80 -26.36 28.70 11.74
C ALA A 80 -26.00 27.19 11.75
N LEU A 81 -24.87 26.81 11.16
CA LEU A 81 -24.40 25.41 11.18
C LEU A 81 -24.11 24.93 12.61
N LEU A 82 -23.51 25.79 13.45
CA LEU A 82 -23.24 25.47 14.86
C LEU A 82 -24.53 25.34 15.69
N ALA A 83 -25.59 26.09 15.34
CA ALA A 83 -26.89 25.95 15.98
C ALA A 83 -27.55 24.61 15.63
N MET A 84 -27.47 24.17 14.37
CA MET A 84 -27.93 22.83 13.95
C MET A 84 -27.12 21.73 14.65
N ALA A 85 -25.80 21.93 14.77
CA ALA A 85 -24.91 20.99 15.45
C ALA A 85 -25.13 20.89 16.97
N ALA A 86 -26.05 21.68 17.54
CA ALA A 86 -26.50 21.50 18.93
C ALA A 86 -27.41 20.28 19.09
N THR A 87 -28.09 19.84 18.02
CA THR A 87 -29.02 18.71 18.03
C THR A 87 -28.55 17.53 17.17
N GLU A 88 -27.63 17.75 16.24
CA GLU A 88 -27.10 16.74 15.32
C GLU A 88 -25.57 16.74 15.31
N PRO A 89 -24.90 15.62 14.97
CA PRO A 89 -23.45 15.60 14.79
C PRO A 89 -23.03 16.61 13.70
N LEU A 90 -21.97 17.39 13.97
CA LEU A 90 -21.53 18.42 13.02
C LEU A 90 -21.10 17.81 11.69
N GLU A 91 -20.54 16.59 11.66
CA GLU A 91 -20.23 15.88 10.41
C GLU A 91 -21.46 15.70 9.51
N ASP A 92 -22.62 15.34 10.08
CA ASP A 92 -23.86 15.13 9.33
C ASP A 92 -24.41 16.47 8.84
N VAL A 93 -24.41 17.49 9.69
CA VAL A 93 -24.80 18.87 9.33
C VAL A 93 -23.94 19.39 8.17
N LEU A 94 -22.61 19.17 8.22
CA LEU A 94 -21.71 19.61 7.16
C LEU A 94 -21.95 18.85 5.85
N CYS A 95 -22.21 17.54 5.90
CA CYS A 95 -22.55 16.75 4.72
C CYS A 95 -23.86 17.22 4.07
N CYS A 96 -24.87 17.57 4.88
CA CYS A 96 -26.16 18.04 4.38
C CYS A 96 -26.08 19.47 3.81
N GLU A 97 -25.38 20.38 4.49
CA GLU A 97 -25.50 21.82 4.24
C GLU A 97 -24.37 22.42 3.37
N LEU A 98 -23.21 21.75 3.27
CA LEU A 98 -22.11 22.26 2.45
C LEU A 98 -22.22 21.75 1.00
N PRO A 99 -22.33 22.65 0.00
CA PRO A 99 -22.39 22.26 -1.40
C PRO A 99 -21.16 21.43 -1.82
N GLY A 100 -21.39 20.27 -2.43
CA GLY A 100 -20.33 19.36 -2.89
C GLY A 100 -19.61 18.59 -1.78
N PHE A 101 -20.11 18.63 -0.55
CA PHE A 101 -19.56 17.89 0.59
C PHE A 101 -20.47 16.73 1.06
N GLY A 102 -21.59 16.47 0.39
CA GLY A 102 -22.53 15.41 0.81
C GLY A 102 -22.03 14.00 0.54
N ASP A 103 -21.40 13.75 -0.61
CA ASP A 103 -20.96 12.40 -0.96
C ASP A 103 -19.66 12.04 -0.26
N ASP A 104 -19.61 10.82 0.29
CA ASP A 104 -18.38 10.19 0.78
C ASP A 104 -17.32 10.23 -0.33
N SER A 105 -16.08 10.63 -0.04
CA SER A 105 -15.00 10.61 -1.05
C SER A 105 -14.40 9.21 -1.17
N ALA A 106 -13.71 8.87 -2.26
CA ALA A 106 -13.07 7.57 -2.41
C ALA A 106 -12.08 7.26 -1.26
N CYS A 107 -11.33 8.26 -0.78
CA CYS A 107 -10.43 8.10 0.36
C CYS A 107 -11.19 7.87 1.67
N GLU A 108 -12.27 8.60 1.87
CA GLU A 108 -13.11 8.51 3.06
C GLU A 108 -13.87 7.17 3.09
N PHE A 109 -14.40 6.72 1.96
CA PHE A 109 -14.98 5.41 1.75
C PHE A 109 -14.00 4.29 2.13
N VAL A 110 -12.78 4.30 1.55
CA VAL A 110 -11.79 3.25 1.86
C VAL A 110 -11.44 3.25 3.34
N ALA A 111 -11.17 4.42 3.92
CA ALA A 111 -10.80 4.52 5.34
C ALA A 111 -11.94 4.04 6.26
N ARG A 112 -13.19 4.41 5.95
CA ARG A 112 -14.38 3.96 6.68
C ARG A 112 -14.56 2.44 6.58
N SER A 113 -14.52 1.87 5.38
CA SER A 113 -14.66 0.44 5.19
C SER A 113 -13.54 -0.38 5.85
N LEU A 114 -12.31 0.15 5.89
CA LEU A 114 -11.21 -0.47 6.63
C LEU A 114 -11.46 -0.42 8.15
N SER A 115 -11.99 0.69 8.66
CA SER A 115 -12.26 0.85 10.10
C SER A 115 -13.29 -0.15 10.64
N GLU A 116 -14.21 -0.60 9.78
CA GLU A 116 -15.25 -1.59 10.10
C GLU A 116 -14.71 -3.03 10.14
N GLN A 117 -13.48 -3.27 9.69
CA GLN A 117 -12.91 -4.60 9.46
C GLN A 117 -11.62 -4.86 10.27
N VAL A 118 -11.33 -4.02 11.26
CA VAL A 118 -10.10 -4.07 12.07
C VAL A 118 -10.03 -5.36 12.90
N ASP A 119 -8.95 -6.12 12.73
CA ASP A 119 -8.62 -7.35 13.45
C ASP A 119 -7.21 -7.22 14.06
N PRO A 120 -7.08 -6.84 15.34
CA PRO A 120 -5.80 -6.66 16.01
C PRO A 120 -4.94 -7.94 16.08
N ALA A 121 -5.57 -9.12 16.18
CA ALA A 121 -4.85 -10.38 16.20
C ALA A 121 -4.23 -10.67 14.83
N TYR A 122 -4.98 -10.39 13.75
CA TYR A 122 -4.46 -10.49 12.39
C TYR A 122 -3.38 -9.44 12.10
N ARG A 123 -3.53 -8.20 12.61
CA ARG A 123 -2.49 -7.17 12.56
C ARG A 123 -1.19 -7.68 13.16
N ASP A 124 -1.23 -8.22 14.38
CA ASP A 124 -0.03 -8.67 15.10
C ASP A 124 0.63 -9.88 14.42
N PHE A 125 -0.18 -10.74 13.80
CA PHE A 125 0.32 -11.81 12.94
C PHE A 125 1.05 -11.26 11.71
N MET A 126 0.41 -10.34 10.97
CA MET A 126 0.99 -9.75 9.75
C MET A 126 2.25 -8.95 10.04
N ALA A 127 2.27 -8.15 11.10
CA ALA A 127 3.42 -7.35 11.51
C ALA A 127 4.70 -8.20 11.71
N LYS A 128 4.56 -9.42 12.23
CA LYS A 128 5.69 -10.37 12.38
C LYS A 128 6.22 -10.88 11.04
N LEU A 129 5.37 -10.96 10.02
CA LEU A 129 5.71 -11.47 8.69
C LEU A 129 6.28 -10.38 7.77
N THR A 130 5.98 -9.11 8.03
CA THR A 130 6.42 -7.96 7.23
C THR A 130 7.20 -6.97 8.09
N PRO A 131 8.43 -7.31 8.52
CA PRO A 131 9.21 -6.47 9.44
C PRO A 131 9.62 -5.11 8.85
N THR A 132 9.56 -4.94 7.52
CA THR A 132 9.84 -3.67 6.84
C THR A 132 8.74 -2.63 7.00
N VAL A 133 7.57 -3.01 7.54
CA VAL A 133 6.42 -2.10 7.73
C VAL A 133 6.28 -1.78 9.21
N ASP A 134 6.25 -0.48 9.55
CA ASP A 134 5.94 -0.02 10.92
C ASP A 134 4.57 -0.58 11.36
N PRO A 135 4.49 -1.37 12.44
CA PRO A 135 3.23 -1.91 12.95
C PRO A 135 2.16 -0.84 13.24
N LYS A 136 2.55 0.42 13.50
CA LYS A 136 1.62 1.55 13.68
C LYS A 136 0.87 1.93 12.39
N ARG A 137 1.38 1.50 11.23
CA ARG A 137 0.73 1.66 9.92
C ARG A 137 -0.18 0.46 9.58
N MET A 138 -0.34 -0.50 10.48
CA MET A 138 -1.16 -1.69 10.23
C MET A 138 -2.40 -1.68 11.14
N VAL A 139 -3.55 -2.02 10.56
CA VAL A 139 -4.80 -2.19 11.32
C VAL A 139 -5.29 -3.63 11.33
N GLY A 140 -4.78 -4.48 10.43
CA GLY A 140 -5.16 -5.87 10.31
C GLY A 140 -6.53 -6.03 9.66
N VAL A 141 -6.60 -5.97 8.33
CA VAL A 141 -7.81 -6.32 7.57
C VAL A 141 -7.52 -7.52 6.67
N ARG A 142 -8.40 -8.51 6.70
CA ARG A 142 -8.21 -9.76 5.95
C ARG A 142 -8.44 -9.56 4.46
N THR A 143 -7.71 -10.33 3.64
CA THR A 143 -7.75 -10.26 2.17
C THR A 143 -9.15 -10.27 1.54
N PRO A 144 -10.13 -11.08 1.99
CA PRO A 144 -11.48 -11.05 1.41
C PRO A 144 -12.15 -9.67 1.53
N ALA A 145 -12.04 -9.01 2.69
CA ALA A 145 -12.57 -7.67 2.91
C ALA A 145 -11.83 -6.63 2.04
N LEU A 146 -10.49 -6.70 1.99
CA LEU A 146 -9.68 -5.81 1.14
C LEU A 146 -10.08 -5.88 -0.34
N ARG A 147 -10.37 -7.10 -0.85
CA ARG A 147 -10.84 -7.29 -2.23
C ARG A 147 -12.24 -6.74 -2.45
N ALA A 148 -13.14 -6.88 -1.48
CA ALA A 148 -14.49 -6.31 -1.57
C ALA A 148 -14.43 -4.78 -1.65
N ILE A 149 -13.66 -4.15 -0.75
CA ILE A 149 -13.44 -2.70 -0.74
C ILE A 149 -12.86 -2.22 -2.08
N ALA A 150 -11.85 -2.91 -2.61
CA ALA A 150 -11.25 -2.55 -3.90
C ALA A 150 -12.23 -2.68 -5.07
N LYS A 151 -13.12 -3.68 -5.04
CA LYS A 151 -14.15 -3.87 -6.06
C LYS A 151 -15.18 -2.74 -6.03
N GLU A 152 -15.62 -2.32 -4.84
CA GLU A 152 -16.55 -1.20 -4.69
C GLU A 152 -15.89 0.14 -5.06
N LEU A 153 -14.64 0.33 -4.64
CA LEU A 153 -13.87 1.54 -4.94
C LEU A 153 -13.82 1.84 -6.45
N VAL A 154 -13.55 0.85 -7.29
CA VAL A 154 -13.41 1.08 -8.75
C VAL A 154 -14.71 1.44 -9.46
N HIS A 155 -15.86 1.27 -8.82
CA HIS A 155 -17.16 1.71 -9.35
C HIS A 155 -17.49 3.16 -9.02
N ARG A 156 -16.65 3.83 -8.21
CA ARG A 156 -16.85 5.23 -7.84
C ARG A 156 -16.26 6.16 -8.90
N ASP A 157 -16.97 7.22 -9.24
CA ASP A 157 -16.52 8.23 -10.21
C ASP A 157 -15.21 8.91 -9.77
N ASP A 158 -14.99 9.01 -8.47
CA ASP A 158 -13.82 9.65 -7.87
C ASP A 158 -12.70 8.66 -7.47
N ALA A 159 -12.77 7.39 -7.88
CA ALA A 159 -11.77 6.36 -7.53
C ALA A 159 -10.32 6.77 -7.83
N ALA A 160 -10.13 7.53 -8.90
CA ALA A 160 -8.81 8.05 -9.30
C ALA A 160 -8.19 8.99 -8.24
N THR A 161 -8.98 9.62 -7.37
CA THR A 161 -8.45 10.44 -6.27
C THR A 161 -7.69 9.58 -5.26
N PHE A 162 -8.25 8.44 -4.84
CA PHE A 162 -7.60 7.48 -3.97
C PHE A 162 -6.34 6.88 -4.61
N LEU A 163 -6.42 6.42 -5.87
CA LEU A 163 -5.27 5.85 -6.58
C LEU A 163 -4.14 6.87 -6.81
N ARG A 164 -4.44 8.17 -6.73
CA ARG A 164 -3.44 9.23 -6.83
C ARG A 164 -2.89 9.70 -5.48
N ALA A 165 -3.56 9.39 -4.38
CA ALA A 165 -3.20 9.81 -3.02
C ALA A 165 -2.05 8.99 -2.42
N LEU A 166 -0.94 8.91 -3.15
CA LEU A 166 0.27 8.19 -2.75
C LEU A 166 1.30 9.14 -2.10
N PRO A 167 2.12 8.66 -1.14
CA PRO A 167 2.09 7.32 -0.55
C PRO A 167 0.89 7.13 0.39
N HIS A 168 0.39 5.89 0.46
CA HIS A 168 -0.67 5.52 1.40
C HIS A 168 -0.13 5.41 2.83
N ARG A 169 -0.96 5.78 3.80
CA ARG A 169 -0.55 5.83 5.20
C ARG A 169 -0.59 4.44 5.82
N LEU A 170 -1.66 3.69 5.57
CA LEU A 170 -1.86 2.36 6.11
C LEU A 170 -1.36 1.28 5.15
N PHE A 171 -0.90 0.17 5.72
CA PHE A 171 -0.57 -1.04 4.96
C PHE A 171 -1.79 -1.53 4.18
N GLU A 172 -2.96 -1.57 4.81
CA GLU A 172 -4.20 -2.04 4.19
C GLU A 172 -4.68 -1.16 3.03
N GLU A 173 -4.44 0.16 3.08
CA GLU A 173 -4.70 1.06 1.94
C GLU A 173 -3.86 0.68 0.70
N ASN A 174 -2.60 0.26 0.91
CA ASN A 174 -1.76 -0.28 -0.17
C ASN A 174 -2.32 -1.58 -0.75
N GLN A 175 -2.88 -2.46 0.09
CA GLN A 175 -3.51 -3.69 -0.39
C GLN A 175 -4.78 -3.39 -1.21
N VAL A 176 -5.63 -2.46 -0.75
CA VAL A 176 -6.81 -2.00 -1.52
C VAL A 176 -6.37 -1.40 -2.86
N HIS A 177 -5.33 -0.57 -2.88
CA HIS A 177 -4.75 -0.03 -4.12
C HIS A 177 -4.33 -1.16 -5.06
N ALA A 178 -3.54 -2.13 -4.57
CA ALA A 178 -3.07 -3.26 -5.37
C ALA A 178 -4.23 -4.05 -6.00
N PHE A 179 -5.28 -4.34 -5.22
CA PHE A 179 -6.46 -5.05 -5.74
C PHE A 179 -7.30 -4.21 -6.70
N ALA A 180 -7.34 -2.88 -6.52
CA ALA A 180 -8.02 -1.96 -7.45
C ALA A 180 -7.31 -1.92 -8.81
N ILE A 181 -5.97 -1.92 -8.85
CA ILE A 181 -5.21 -2.10 -10.10
C ILE A 181 -5.61 -3.41 -10.79
N GLY A 182 -5.81 -4.48 -10.00
CA GLY A 182 -6.26 -5.77 -10.52
C GLY A 182 -7.65 -5.79 -11.16
N GLN A 183 -8.47 -4.75 -10.97
CA GLN A 183 -9.76 -4.61 -11.65
C GLN A 183 -9.62 -3.92 -13.02
N GLU A 184 -8.51 -3.26 -13.30
CA GLU A 184 -8.28 -2.61 -14.58
C GLU A 184 -8.15 -3.66 -15.70
N ARG A 185 -8.91 -3.46 -16.77
CA ARG A 185 -8.96 -4.37 -17.92
C ARG A 185 -8.17 -3.84 -19.10
N ASP A 186 -7.93 -2.53 -19.16
CA ASP A 186 -7.11 -1.92 -20.20
C ASP A 186 -5.62 -2.05 -19.86
N PHE A 187 -4.87 -2.65 -20.77
CA PHE A 187 -3.44 -2.90 -20.59
C PHE A 187 -2.64 -1.60 -20.38
N GLY A 188 -2.89 -0.59 -21.20
CA GLY A 188 -2.16 0.67 -21.15
C GLY A 188 -2.41 1.46 -19.87
N ARG A 189 -3.66 1.51 -19.39
CA ARG A 189 -4.03 2.11 -18.11
C ARG A 189 -3.44 1.32 -16.94
N ALA A 190 -3.48 -0.02 -16.98
CA ALA A 190 -2.87 -0.84 -15.96
C ALA A 190 -1.37 -0.58 -15.81
N LEU A 191 -0.62 -0.49 -16.93
CA LEU A 191 0.81 -0.15 -16.89
C LEU A 191 1.08 1.21 -16.23
N LYS A 192 0.26 2.23 -16.52
CA LYS A 192 0.36 3.55 -15.86
C LYS A 192 0.14 3.44 -14.35
N LEU A 193 -0.82 2.62 -13.93
CA LEU A 193 -1.10 2.37 -12.52
C LEU A 193 0.05 1.63 -11.82
N TYR A 194 0.57 0.54 -12.40
CA TYR A 194 1.74 -0.16 -11.85
C TYR A 194 2.94 0.77 -11.73
N LYS A 195 3.25 1.54 -12.79
CA LYS A 195 4.38 2.47 -12.78
C LYS A 195 4.30 3.49 -11.65
N ARG A 196 3.11 4.01 -11.36
CA ARG A 196 2.90 4.96 -10.27
C ARG A 196 2.99 4.27 -8.90
N PHE A 197 2.35 3.12 -8.75
CA PHE A 197 2.21 2.46 -7.45
C PHE A 197 3.50 1.79 -6.98
N LEU A 198 4.25 1.13 -7.88
CA LEU A 198 5.49 0.42 -7.54
C LEU A 198 6.58 1.32 -6.93
N LEU A 199 6.52 2.64 -7.17
CA LEU A 199 7.42 3.62 -6.55
C LEU A 199 7.22 3.74 -5.03
N HIS A 200 6.08 3.28 -4.51
CA HIS A 200 5.68 3.39 -3.11
C HIS A 200 5.51 2.02 -2.42
N VAL A 201 5.78 0.92 -3.13
CA VAL A 201 5.75 -0.43 -2.53
C VAL A 201 7.04 -0.66 -1.78
N ASP A 202 6.92 -0.93 -0.48
CA ASP A 202 8.02 -1.03 0.50
C ASP A 202 8.05 -2.39 1.24
N ASN A 203 7.26 -3.36 0.80
CA ASN A 203 7.17 -4.66 1.44
C ASN A 203 6.76 -5.77 0.45
N TRP A 204 7.13 -7.01 0.79
CA TRP A 204 6.90 -8.16 -0.07
C TRP A 204 5.41 -8.53 -0.19
N ALA A 205 4.62 -8.29 0.86
CA ALA A 205 3.21 -8.70 0.90
C ALA A 205 2.34 -7.87 -0.06
N THR A 206 2.56 -6.56 -0.15
CA THR A 206 1.94 -5.69 -1.16
C THR A 206 2.41 -6.07 -2.56
N CYS A 207 3.72 -6.23 -2.75
CA CYS A 207 4.33 -6.58 -4.04
C CYS A 207 3.74 -7.87 -4.63
N ASP A 208 3.71 -8.95 -3.86
CA ASP A 208 3.33 -10.27 -4.35
C ASP A 208 1.81 -10.41 -4.57
N GLN A 209 1.01 -9.60 -3.87
CA GLN A 209 -0.45 -9.57 -4.03
C GLN A 209 -0.92 -8.77 -5.25
N LEU A 210 -0.06 -7.95 -5.86
CA LEU A 210 -0.39 -7.21 -7.08
C LEU A 210 -0.83 -8.20 -8.18
N PRO A 211 -2.10 -8.16 -8.62
CA PRO A 211 -2.59 -9.04 -9.66
C PRO A 211 -1.89 -8.74 -10.98
N VAL A 212 -1.64 -9.73 -11.83
CA VAL A 212 -0.93 -9.54 -13.12
C VAL A 212 -1.75 -9.97 -14.32
N LYS A 213 -3.01 -10.39 -14.11
CA LYS A 213 -3.87 -10.98 -15.15
C LYS A 213 -4.02 -10.07 -16.38
N VAL A 214 -4.10 -8.76 -16.18
CA VAL A 214 -4.23 -7.79 -17.29
C VAL A 214 -2.99 -7.77 -18.20
N LEU A 215 -1.81 -8.09 -17.67
CA LEU A 215 -0.57 -8.10 -18.44
C LEU A 215 -0.52 -9.25 -19.46
N ALA A 216 -1.19 -10.37 -19.17
CA ALA A 216 -1.29 -11.50 -20.11
C ALA A 216 -1.98 -11.16 -21.45
N LYS A 217 -2.64 -10.00 -21.56
CA LYS A 217 -3.28 -9.55 -22.81
C LYS A 217 -2.29 -9.17 -23.91
N ASP A 218 -1.08 -8.76 -23.53
CA ASP A 218 -0.01 -8.38 -24.47
C ASP A 218 1.34 -8.88 -23.92
N PRO A 219 1.67 -10.17 -24.13
CA PRO A 219 2.89 -10.77 -23.59
C PRO A 219 4.17 -10.09 -24.08
N SER A 220 4.22 -9.69 -25.35
CA SER A 220 5.39 -9.04 -25.94
C SER A 220 5.68 -7.71 -25.24
N ARG A 221 4.68 -6.84 -25.14
CA ARG A 221 4.83 -5.56 -24.44
C ARG A 221 5.00 -5.71 -22.93
N THR A 222 4.45 -6.78 -22.35
CA THR A 222 4.71 -7.13 -20.95
C THR A 222 6.18 -7.47 -20.75
N LEU A 223 6.79 -8.23 -21.65
CA LEU A 223 8.19 -8.61 -21.56
C LEU A 223 9.12 -7.39 -21.66
N GLU A 224 8.85 -6.48 -22.60
CA GLU A 224 9.56 -5.18 -22.68
C GLU A 224 9.50 -4.42 -21.35
N GLN A 225 8.33 -4.41 -20.71
CA GLN A 225 8.15 -3.73 -19.44
C GLN A 225 8.81 -4.48 -18.26
N VAL A 226 8.89 -5.82 -18.31
CA VAL A 226 9.63 -6.62 -17.34
C VAL A 226 11.11 -6.26 -17.36
N GLU A 227 11.73 -6.13 -18.53
CA GLU A 227 13.14 -5.71 -18.63
C GLU A 227 13.39 -4.37 -17.95
N VAL A 228 12.49 -3.40 -18.16
CA VAL A 228 12.54 -2.10 -17.47
C VAL A 228 12.41 -2.24 -15.94
N TRP A 229 11.55 -3.14 -15.46
CA TRP A 229 11.39 -3.38 -14.02
C TRP A 229 12.63 -4.05 -13.41
N LEU A 230 13.22 -5.03 -14.09
CA LEU A 230 14.44 -5.71 -13.66
C LEU A 230 15.65 -4.76 -13.62
N ALA A 231 15.70 -3.78 -14.52
CA ALA A 231 16.75 -2.75 -14.56
C ALA A 231 16.50 -1.55 -13.63
N SER A 232 15.41 -1.54 -12.86
CA SER A 232 14.95 -0.34 -12.15
C SER A 232 15.81 0.11 -10.95
N GLY A 233 16.66 -0.78 -10.43
CA GLY A 233 17.41 -0.54 -9.18
C GLY A 233 16.53 -0.36 -7.94
N ARG A 234 15.26 -0.81 -7.99
CA ARG A 234 14.30 -0.74 -6.88
C ARG A 234 13.84 -2.14 -6.50
N CYS A 235 14.10 -2.54 -5.25
CA CYS A 235 13.84 -3.89 -4.74
C CYS A 235 12.48 -4.45 -5.15
N TYR A 236 11.38 -3.79 -4.73
CA TYR A 236 10.05 -4.32 -4.99
C TYR A 236 9.58 -4.16 -6.44
N THR A 237 10.22 -3.30 -7.23
CA THR A 237 9.97 -3.24 -8.68
C THR A 237 10.64 -4.42 -9.39
N ILE A 238 11.89 -4.73 -9.05
CA ILE A 238 12.61 -5.92 -9.55
C ILE A 238 11.85 -7.19 -9.14
N ARG A 239 11.48 -7.29 -7.85
CA ARG A 239 10.69 -8.41 -7.32
C ARG A 239 9.38 -8.59 -8.09
N PHE A 240 8.67 -7.50 -8.38
CA PHE A 240 7.44 -7.55 -9.17
C PHE A 240 7.70 -8.05 -10.59
N GLY A 241 8.77 -7.58 -11.25
CA GLY A 241 9.18 -8.05 -12.58
C GLY A 241 9.47 -9.56 -12.62
N ILE A 242 10.25 -10.07 -11.67
CA ILE A 242 10.47 -11.52 -11.52
C ILE A 242 9.13 -12.25 -11.27
N GLY A 243 8.25 -11.66 -10.47
CA GLY A 243 6.94 -12.22 -10.17
C GLY A 243 5.99 -12.26 -11.37
N VAL A 244 6.15 -11.36 -12.34
CA VAL A 244 5.43 -11.40 -13.61
C VAL A 244 5.92 -12.58 -14.46
N LEU A 245 7.24 -12.74 -14.62
CA LEU A 245 7.82 -13.90 -15.30
C LEU A 245 7.36 -15.22 -14.67
N MET A 246 7.43 -15.31 -13.34
CA MET A 246 7.00 -16.49 -12.59
C MET A 246 5.54 -16.88 -12.85
N ARG A 247 4.64 -15.90 -12.92
CA ARG A 247 3.19 -16.13 -12.97
C ARG A 247 2.63 -16.26 -14.37
N LEU A 248 3.27 -15.65 -15.38
CA LEU A 248 2.75 -15.60 -16.75
C LEU A 248 3.62 -16.35 -17.76
N PHE A 249 4.91 -16.54 -17.49
CA PHE A 249 5.89 -16.99 -18.50
C PHE A 249 6.57 -18.32 -18.15
N LEU A 250 6.07 -19.08 -17.18
CA LEU A 250 6.61 -20.42 -16.86
C LEU A 250 5.82 -21.57 -17.47
N ASP A 251 4.72 -21.30 -18.18
CA ASP A 251 3.89 -22.32 -18.85
C ASP A 251 4.00 -22.17 -20.38
N GLU A 252 2.90 -21.89 -21.09
CA GLU A 252 2.83 -21.83 -22.56
C GLU A 252 3.76 -20.77 -23.18
N LEU A 253 4.03 -19.69 -22.44
CA LEU A 253 4.88 -18.59 -22.89
C LEU A 253 6.36 -18.78 -22.53
N PHE A 254 6.76 -19.94 -22.01
CA PHE A 254 8.11 -20.14 -21.50
C PHE A 254 9.18 -20.06 -22.58
N ASP A 255 10.23 -19.31 -22.26
CA ASP A 255 11.48 -19.23 -23.00
C ASP A 255 12.65 -19.45 -22.01
N PRO A 256 13.60 -20.36 -22.29
CA PRO A 256 14.76 -20.61 -21.43
C PRO A 256 15.55 -19.35 -21.06
N ARG A 257 15.55 -18.32 -21.92
CA ARG A 257 16.22 -17.03 -21.65
C ARG A 257 15.68 -16.34 -20.40
N PHE A 258 14.44 -16.60 -19.99
CA PHE A 258 13.89 -16.04 -18.76
C PHE A 258 14.58 -16.59 -17.51
N LEU A 259 15.12 -17.82 -17.57
CA LEU A 259 15.95 -18.36 -16.49
C LEU A 259 17.25 -17.55 -16.39
N ASP A 260 17.92 -17.23 -17.49
CA ASP A 260 19.13 -16.39 -17.51
C ASP A 260 18.83 -14.97 -17.00
N MET A 261 17.72 -14.37 -17.43
CA MET A 261 17.28 -13.05 -16.98
C MET A 261 17.10 -13.02 -15.45
N VAL A 262 16.38 -13.98 -14.87
CA VAL A 262 16.17 -14.03 -13.42
C VAL A 262 17.43 -14.45 -12.67
N ALA A 263 18.23 -15.35 -13.26
CA ALA A 263 19.51 -15.77 -12.69
C ALA A 263 20.46 -14.60 -12.54
N THR A 264 20.42 -13.59 -13.41
CA THR A 264 21.32 -12.43 -13.42
C THR A 264 20.73 -11.17 -12.78
N SER A 265 19.40 -11.05 -12.67
CA SER A 265 18.73 -9.88 -12.07
C SER A 265 19.03 -9.73 -10.58
N ARG A 266 20.01 -8.92 -10.18
CA ARG A 266 20.32 -8.59 -8.77
C ARG A 266 19.86 -7.20 -8.39
N MET A 267 19.76 -6.95 -7.08
CA MET A 267 19.88 -5.58 -6.60
C MET A 267 21.25 -5.01 -6.99
N PRO A 268 21.31 -3.81 -7.62
CA PRO A 268 22.57 -3.13 -7.83
C PRO A 268 23.19 -2.71 -6.48
N GLN A 269 24.52 -2.50 -6.46
CA GLN A 269 25.21 -2.01 -5.26
C GLN A 269 24.71 -0.64 -4.80
N THR A 270 24.29 0.19 -5.77
CA THR A 270 23.67 1.49 -5.55
C THR A 270 22.21 1.43 -5.99
N ALA A 271 21.31 1.75 -5.07
CA ALA A 271 19.88 1.84 -5.31
C ALA A 271 19.54 2.99 -6.27
N ALA A 272 18.28 3.02 -6.74
CA ALA A 272 17.82 4.01 -7.71
C ALA A 272 17.90 5.47 -7.26
N ASP A 273 18.05 5.75 -5.96
CA ASP A 273 18.22 7.09 -5.40
C ASP A 273 19.70 7.46 -5.14
N GLY A 274 20.64 6.59 -5.53
CA GLY A 274 22.07 6.77 -5.34
C GLY A 274 22.60 6.31 -3.98
N SER A 275 21.73 5.87 -3.06
CA SER A 275 22.16 5.27 -1.80
C SER A 275 22.69 3.84 -1.99
N PRO A 276 23.53 3.32 -1.08
CA PRO A 276 23.88 1.90 -1.08
C PRO A 276 22.62 1.05 -0.92
N ALA A 277 22.49 -0.03 -1.69
CA ALA A 277 21.38 -0.96 -1.50
C ALA A 277 21.42 -1.59 -0.11
N SER A 278 20.26 -1.62 0.56
CA SER A 278 20.17 -2.21 1.90
C SER A 278 20.31 -3.74 1.85
N GLU A 279 20.77 -4.35 2.95
CA GLU A 279 20.82 -5.82 3.06
C GLU A 279 19.43 -6.45 2.88
N ASP A 280 18.39 -5.78 3.39
CA ASP A 280 16.99 -6.21 3.21
C ASP A 280 16.57 -6.19 1.74
N ASP A 281 16.95 -5.15 0.98
CA ASP A 281 16.62 -5.06 -0.44
C ASP A 281 17.27 -6.20 -1.24
N ILE A 282 18.55 -6.46 -0.98
CA ILE A 282 19.29 -7.57 -1.60
C ILE A 282 18.60 -8.89 -1.25
N TYR A 283 18.29 -9.10 0.02
CA TYR A 283 17.61 -10.29 0.52
C TYR A 283 16.26 -10.52 -0.18
N TYR A 284 15.41 -9.50 -0.31
CA TYR A 284 14.08 -9.66 -0.88
C TYR A 284 14.08 -9.91 -2.38
N VAL A 285 15.07 -9.39 -3.13
CA VAL A 285 15.27 -9.76 -4.54
C VAL A 285 15.80 -11.19 -4.66
N ASP A 286 16.82 -11.56 -3.89
CA ASP A 286 17.40 -12.91 -3.95
C ASP A 286 16.42 -13.98 -3.49
N MET A 287 15.58 -13.69 -2.48
CA MET A 287 14.49 -14.57 -2.08
C MET A 287 13.46 -14.77 -3.20
N MET A 288 13.19 -13.73 -4.00
CA MET A 288 12.28 -13.83 -5.15
C MET A 288 12.87 -14.68 -6.27
N ARG A 289 14.16 -14.52 -6.55
CA ARG A 289 14.89 -15.36 -7.52
C ARG A 289 14.89 -16.81 -7.08
N ALA A 290 15.17 -17.07 -5.80
CA ALA A 290 15.11 -18.42 -5.23
C ALA A 290 13.70 -19.03 -5.39
N TRP A 291 12.65 -18.26 -5.14
CA TRP A 291 11.28 -18.72 -5.34
C TRP A 291 10.97 -18.98 -6.81
N TYR A 292 11.39 -18.10 -7.72
CA TYR A 292 11.24 -18.30 -9.16
C TYR A 292 11.88 -19.62 -9.62
N PHE A 293 13.09 -19.95 -9.17
CA PHE A 293 13.73 -21.21 -9.56
C PHE A 293 13.05 -22.45 -8.96
N ALA A 294 12.48 -22.35 -7.76
CA ALA A 294 11.67 -23.44 -7.21
C ALA A 294 10.36 -23.64 -8.01
N GLU A 295 9.74 -22.55 -8.47
CA GLU A 295 8.57 -22.58 -9.36
C GLU A 295 8.92 -23.14 -10.74
N ALA A 296 10.00 -22.65 -11.33
CA ALA A 296 10.49 -23.07 -12.64
C ALA A 296 10.88 -24.55 -12.63
N LEU A 297 11.47 -25.07 -11.56
CA LEU A 297 11.74 -26.50 -11.44
C LEU A 297 10.45 -27.34 -11.49
N ALA A 298 9.35 -26.85 -10.91
CA ALA A 298 8.08 -27.55 -10.90
C ALA A 298 7.37 -27.57 -12.27
N LYS A 299 7.67 -26.60 -13.14
CA LYS A 299 6.98 -26.42 -14.43
C LYS A 299 7.85 -26.76 -15.65
N GLN A 300 9.15 -26.52 -15.52
CA GLN A 300 10.16 -26.54 -16.57
C GLN A 300 11.42 -27.25 -16.07
N GLU A 301 11.24 -28.47 -15.53
CA GLU A 301 12.27 -29.22 -14.79
C GLU A 301 13.61 -29.32 -15.53
N SER A 302 13.58 -29.74 -16.80
CA SER A 302 14.77 -29.93 -17.63
C SER A 302 15.56 -28.63 -17.86
N ALA A 303 14.87 -27.51 -17.99
CA ALA A 303 15.48 -26.20 -18.21
C ALA A 303 16.00 -25.58 -16.89
N ALA A 304 15.28 -25.75 -15.79
CA ALA A 304 15.60 -25.12 -14.51
C ALA A 304 16.65 -25.90 -13.68
N LEU A 305 16.65 -27.24 -13.74
CA LEU A 305 17.54 -28.08 -12.94
C LEU A 305 19.05 -27.75 -13.10
N PRO A 306 19.59 -27.46 -14.30
CA PRO A 306 21.00 -27.11 -14.46
C PRO A 306 21.45 -25.91 -13.62
N TYR A 307 20.57 -24.96 -13.35
CA TYR A 307 20.88 -23.78 -12.50
C TYR A 307 21.03 -24.15 -11.02
N LEU A 308 20.38 -25.23 -10.57
CA LEU A 308 20.47 -25.73 -9.20
C LEU A 308 21.65 -26.70 -9.00
N GLN A 309 22.11 -27.32 -10.09
CA GLN A 309 23.23 -28.27 -10.11
C GLN A 309 24.59 -27.57 -10.17
N ARG A 310 24.74 -26.53 -11.00
CA ARG A 310 26.02 -25.82 -11.18
C ARG A 310 26.43 -25.07 -9.91
N LYS A 311 27.73 -25.08 -9.61
CA LYS A 311 28.36 -24.41 -8.46
C LYS A 311 29.62 -23.67 -8.92
N GLY A 312 30.09 -22.73 -8.09
CA GLY A 312 31.32 -21.98 -8.35
C GLY A 312 31.21 -21.04 -9.56
N ASP A 313 32.33 -20.75 -10.21
CA ASP A 313 32.44 -19.72 -11.26
C ASP A 313 31.61 -20.04 -12.52
N ALA A 314 31.23 -21.30 -12.72
CA ALA A 314 30.36 -21.73 -13.82
C ALA A 314 28.86 -21.54 -13.53
N ALA A 315 28.47 -21.11 -12.33
CA ALA A 315 27.08 -20.93 -11.92
C ALA A 315 26.60 -19.48 -12.10
N LEU A 316 25.45 -19.30 -12.75
CA LEU A 316 24.78 -18.00 -12.83
C LEU A 316 24.00 -17.64 -11.54
N LEU A 317 23.54 -18.67 -10.82
CA LEU A 317 22.96 -18.51 -9.49
C LEU A 317 24.06 -18.51 -8.44
N ASP A 318 24.08 -17.49 -7.59
CA ASP A 318 24.92 -17.47 -6.39
C ASP A 318 24.50 -18.59 -5.42
N GLU A 319 25.46 -19.04 -4.61
CA GLU A 319 25.29 -20.22 -3.74
C GLU A 319 24.16 -20.04 -2.73
N TRP A 320 23.98 -18.83 -2.19
CA TRP A 320 22.90 -18.56 -1.25
C TRP A 320 21.52 -18.72 -1.90
N THR A 321 21.32 -18.08 -3.06
CA THR A 321 20.07 -18.16 -3.82
C THR A 321 19.80 -19.58 -4.29
N ARG A 322 20.84 -20.29 -4.78
CA ARG A 322 20.76 -21.71 -5.19
C ARG A 322 20.26 -22.59 -4.04
N ARG A 323 20.87 -22.49 -2.85
CA ARG A 323 20.46 -23.26 -1.67
C ARG A 323 19.03 -22.91 -1.23
N LYS A 324 18.63 -21.64 -1.30
CA LYS A 324 17.27 -21.21 -0.98
C LYS A 324 16.24 -21.72 -1.99
N ALA A 325 16.59 -21.76 -3.28
CA ALA A 325 15.74 -22.35 -4.31
C ALA A 325 15.53 -23.86 -4.06
N ILE A 326 16.61 -24.58 -3.76
CA ILE A 326 16.57 -26.00 -3.37
C ILE A 326 15.67 -26.21 -2.15
N GLN A 327 15.84 -25.40 -1.11
CA GLN A 327 15.00 -25.48 0.10
C GLN A 327 13.51 -25.32 -0.24
N LYS A 328 13.15 -24.28 -1.01
CA LYS A 328 11.77 -24.02 -1.42
C LYS A 328 11.20 -25.14 -2.30
N ALA A 329 12.01 -25.69 -3.20
CA ALA A 329 11.61 -26.81 -4.06
C ALA A 329 11.31 -28.06 -3.21
N ILE A 330 12.12 -28.36 -2.19
CA ILE A 330 11.88 -29.49 -1.27
C ILE A 330 10.57 -29.32 -0.48
N GLU A 331 10.28 -28.10 -0.03
CA GLU A 331 9.06 -27.76 0.71
C GLU A 331 7.79 -27.78 -0.19
N SER A 332 7.95 -27.61 -1.50
CA SER A 332 6.85 -27.61 -2.46
C SER A 332 6.19 -28.99 -2.61
N ARG A 333 4.86 -29.02 -2.63
CA ARG A 333 4.08 -30.24 -2.92
C ARG A 333 4.08 -30.64 -4.39
N ARG A 334 4.57 -29.78 -5.29
CA ARG A 334 4.59 -30.00 -6.75
C ARG A 334 5.85 -30.70 -7.26
N ILE A 335 6.89 -30.79 -6.42
CA ILE A 335 8.13 -31.48 -6.76
C ILE A 335 8.00 -32.97 -6.38
N SER A 336 8.40 -33.87 -7.27
CA SER A 336 8.35 -35.32 -7.06
C SER A 336 9.27 -35.76 -5.91
N SER A 337 8.98 -36.90 -5.28
CA SER A 337 9.82 -37.48 -4.21
C SER A 337 11.26 -37.72 -4.69
N THR A 338 11.41 -38.29 -5.88
CA THR A 338 12.71 -38.56 -6.52
C THR A 338 13.51 -37.27 -6.74
N MET A 339 12.88 -36.20 -7.25
CA MET A 339 13.55 -34.92 -7.41
C MET A 339 13.94 -34.33 -6.05
N LYS A 340 13.11 -34.47 -5.00
CA LYS A 340 13.47 -34.01 -3.65
C LYS A 340 14.69 -34.73 -3.09
N GLU A 341 14.84 -36.02 -3.34
CA GLU A 341 16.01 -36.80 -2.94
C GLU A 341 17.28 -36.30 -3.66
N GLN A 342 17.20 -36.08 -4.97
CA GLN A 342 18.29 -35.48 -5.75
C GLN A 342 18.67 -34.10 -5.19
N LEU A 343 17.68 -33.24 -4.94
CA LEU A 343 17.88 -31.90 -4.40
C LEU A 343 18.53 -31.91 -3.02
N ARG A 344 18.17 -32.85 -2.13
CA ARG A 344 18.81 -33.01 -0.82
C ARG A 344 20.28 -33.39 -0.93
N ALA A 345 20.65 -34.20 -1.92
CA ALA A 345 22.05 -34.55 -2.17
C ALA A 345 22.89 -33.37 -2.71
N MET A 346 22.25 -32.37 -3.32
CA MET A 346 22.91 -31.21 -3.92
C MET A 346 23.00 -29.98 -3.00
N ARG A 347 22.22 -29.98 -1.92
CA ARG A 347 22.15 -28.90 -0.93
C ARG A 347 23.50 -28.75 -0.23
#